data_AF-A0A7V8VQ95-F1
#
_entry.id   AF-A0A7V8VQ95-F1
#
_cell.length_a   1.000
_cell.length_b   1.000
_cell.length_c   1.000
_cell.angle_alpha   90.00
_cell.angle_beta   90.00
_cell.angle_gamma   90.00
#
_symmetry.space_group_name_H-M   'P 1'
#
loop_
_entity.id
_entity.type
_entity.pdbx_description
1 polymer ?
#
loop_
_entity_poly.entity_id
_entity_poly.type
_entity_poly.pdbx_seq_one_letter_code
_entity_poly.pdbx_strand_id
1 'polypeptide(L)' 'MKTSRIRWLTLIFFVVYLAALTYPAYLPFRHPTPMILGLPLSLVWVIFWVLLGWGMLMLLYYVERRSRRE' A
#
# COMPACT_ATOMS: atom_id res chain seq x y z
N MET A 1 13.57 -10.17 12.67
CA MET A 1 14.14 -9.70 11.37
C MET A 1 14.93 -8.43 11.65
N LYS A 2 16.16 -8.27 11.13
CA LYS A 2 16.91 -7.02 11.30
C LYS A 2 16.02 -5.85 10.83
N THR A 3 15.78 -4.87 11.70
CA THR A 3 14.93 -3.68 11.48
C THR A 3 15.23 -2.98 10.15
N SER A 4 16.49 -3.03 9.71
CA SER A 4 16.93 -2.55 8.39
C SER A 4 16.20 -3.21 7.20
N ARG A 5 15.92 -4.53 7.24
CA ARG A 5 15.20 -5.22 6.15
C ARG A 5 13.75 -4.79 6.04
N ILE A 6 13.08 -4.55 7.16
CA ILE A 6 11.68 -4.12 7.18
C ILE A 6 11.55 -2.70 6.69
N ARG A 7 12.47 -1.81 7.07
CA ARG A 7 12.52 -0.45 6.51
C ARG A 7 12.69 -0.46 4.99
N TRP A 8 13.59 -1.31 4.48
CA TRP A 8 13.77 -1.48 3.03
C TRP A 8 12.50 -2.00 2.34
N LEU A 9 11.84 -2.99 2.95
CA LEU A 9 10.57 -3.51 2.45
C LEU A 9 9.48 -2.42 2.44
N THR A 10 9.37 -1.62 3.50
CA THR A 10 8.44 -0.50 3.58
C THR A 10 8.74 0.55 2.51
N LEU A 11 10.01 0.84 2.25
CA LEU A 11 10.41 1.77 1.20
C LEU A 11 10.02 1.26 -0.19
N ILE A 12 10.33 0.00 -0.53
CA ILE A 12 9.89 -0.62 -1.79
C ILE A 12 8.37 -0.53 -1.92
N PHE A 13 7.66 -0.90 -0.87
CA PHE A 13 6.20 -0.90 -0.86
C PHE A 13 5.66 0.50 -1.17
N PHE A 14 6.19 1.56 -0.54
CA PHE A 14 5.72 2.91 -0.79
C PHE A 14 6.12 3.43 -2.19
N VAL A 15 7.24 2.99 -2.75
CA VAL A 15 7.57 3.28 -4.16
C VAL A 15 6.57 2.63 -5.11
N VAL A 16 6.21 1.37 -4.87
CA VAL A 16 5.19 0.66 -5.66
C VAL A 16 3.81 1.28 -5.46
N TYR A 17 3.46 1.65 -4.23
CA TYR A 17 2.23 2.35 -3.89
C TYR A 17 2.12 3.67 -4.66
N LEU A 18 3.20 4.45 -4.68
CA LEU A 18 3.27 5.71 -5.42
C LEU A 18 3.05 5.43 -6.92
N ALA A 19 3.77 4.48 -7.49
CA ALA A 19 3.61 4.11 -8.89
C ALA A 19 2.15 3.68 -9.20
N ALA A 20 1.54 2.86 -8.35
CA ALA A 20 0.20 2.31 -8.54
C ALA A 20 -0.93 3.35 -8.47
N LEU A 21 -0.72 4.45 -7.75
CA LEU A 21 -1.70 5.54 -7.62
C LEU A 21 -1.40 6.75 -8.51
N THR A 22 -0.19 6.84 -9.08
CA THR A 22 0.22 7.98 -9.90
C THR A 22 0.16 7.62 -11.38
N TYR A 23 -0.04 8.63 -12.24
CA TYR A 23 0.16 8.48 -13.68
C TYR A 23 1.63 8.06 -13.93
N PRO A 24 1.91 7.06 -14.80
CA PRO A 24 0.99 6.41 -15.75
C PRO A 24 0.37 5.09 -15.27
N ALA A 25 0.79 4.52 -14.14
CA ALA A 25 0.40 3.15 -13.78
C ALA A 25 -1.09 3.04 -13.39
N TYR A 26 -1.74 4.14 -13.05
CA TYR A 26 -3.18 4.19 -12.81
C TYR A 26 -4.04 4.13 -14.10
N LEU A 27 -3.45 4.33 -15.28
CA LEU A 27 -4.17 4.36 -16.56
C LEU A 27 -5.09 3.15 -16.83
N PRO A 28 -4.72 1.90 -16.49
CA PRO A 28 -5.59 0.75 -16.70
C PRO A 28 -6.87 0.79 -15.83
N PHE A 29 -6.81 1.47 -14.68
CA PHE A 29 -7.88 1.52 -13.69
C PHE A 29 -8.68 2.83 -13.72
N ARG A 30 -8.45 3.68 -14.73
CA ARG A 30 -9.14 4.97 -14.89
C ARG A 30 -10.62 4.84 -15.28
N HIS A 31 -11.02 3.69 -15.80
CA HIS A 31 -12.37 3.49 -16.31
C HIS A 31 -13.37 3.28 -15.16
N PRO A 32 -14.55 3.92 -15.21
CA PRO A 32 -15.57 3.80 -14.17
C PRO A 32 -16.25 2.41 -14.15
N THR A 33 -16.06 1.63 -15.22
CA THR A 33 -16.50 0.23 -15.36
C THR A 33 -15.29 -0.68 -15.45
N PRO A 34 -15.33 -1.90 -14.88
CA PRO A 34 -16.46 -2.57 -14.23
C PRO A 34 -16.75 -2.05 -12.82
N MET A 35 -17.97 -2.29 -12.34
CA MET A 35 -18.35 -2.03 -10.95
C MET A 35 -18.10 -3.29 -10.11
N ILE A 36 -17.42 -3.14 -8.99
CA ILE A 36 -17.19 -4.18 -7.97
C ILE A 36 -18.01 -3.78 -6.74
N LEU A 37 -18.95 -4.62 -6.32
CA LEU A 37 -19.82 -4.36 -5.15
C LEU A 37 -20.57 -3.00 -5.24
N GLY A 38 -20.91 -2.55 -6.45
CA GLY A 38 -21.57 -1.26 -6.67
C GLY A 38 -20.61 -0.05 -6.70
N LEU A 39 -19.30 -0.28 -6.54
CA LEU A 39 -18.26 0.76 -6.62
C LEU A 39 -17.50 0.64 -7.96
N PRO A 40 -17.14 1.77 -8.61
CA PRO A 40 -16.18 1.75 -9.71
C PRO A 40 -14.87 1.03 -9.33
N LEU A 41 -14.32 0.23 -10.26
CA LEU A 41 -13.01 -0.43 -10.11
C LEU A 41 -11.92 0.56 -9.67
N SER A 42 -11.98 1.79 -10.17
CA SER A 42 -11.10 2.90 -9.79
C SER A 42 -11.10 3.19 -8.29
N LEU A 43 -12.27 3.18 -7.63
CA LEU A 43 -12.38 3.40 -6.19
C LEU A 43 -11.90 2.19 -5.40
N VAL A 44 -12.27 0.98 -5.83
CA VAL A 44 -11.82 -0.25 -5.17
C VAL A 44 -10.30 -0.36 -5.19
N TRP A 45 -9.67 0.01 -6.31
CA TRP A 45 -8.21 0.08 -6.44
C TRP A 45 -7.59 1.03 -5.41
N VAL A 46 -8.11 2.25 -5.30
CA VAL A 46 -7.60 3.25 -4.34
C VAL A 46 -7.79 2.76 -2.90
N ILE A 47 -8.96 2.25 -2.55
CA ILE A 47 -9.26 1.73 -1.21
C ILE A 47 -8.31 0.57 -0.86
N PHE A 48 -8.11 -0.35 -1.80
CA PHE A 48 -7.20 -1.49 -1.62
C PHE A 48 -5.79 -1.02 -1.28
N TRP A 49 -5.24 -0.05 -2.03
CA TRP A 49 -3.92 0.49 -1.73
C TRP A 49 -3.89 1.19 -0.38
N VAL A 50 -4.88 2.02 -0.04
CA VAL A 50 -4.97 2.70 1.26
C VAL A 50 -4.92 1.71 2.43
N LEU A 51 -5.70 0.62 2.34
CA LEU A 51 -5.70 -0.44 3.36
C LEU A 51 -4.33 -1.14 3.47
N LEU A 52 -3.70 -1.44 2.33
CA LEU A 52 -2.34 -2.00 2.32
C LEU A 52 -1.32 -1.05 2.94
N GLY A 53 -1.39 0.25 2.64
CA GLY A 53 -0.48 1.26 3.19
C GLY A 53 -0.63 1.40 4.69
N TRP A 54 -1.87 1.40 5.17
CA TRP A 54 -2.16 1.37 6.61
C TRP A 54 -1.59 0.10 7.27
N GLY A 55 -1.82 -1.08 6.67
CA GLY A 55 -1.29 -2.35 7.15
C GLY A 55 0.25 -2.37 7.20
N MET A 56 0.92 -1.79 6.19
CA MET A 56 2.38 -1.72 6.14
C MET A 56 2.95 -0.81 7.24
N LEU A 57 2.30 0.32 7.53
CA LEU A 57 2.70 1.20 8.63
C LEU A 57 2.46 0.56 9.99
N MET A 58 1.32 -0.13 10.17
CA MET A 58 1.05 -0.93 11.37
C MET A 58 2.12 -2.00 11.59
N LEU A 59 2.52 -2.72 10.52
CA LEU A 59 3.57 -3.72 10.57
C LEU A 59 4.92 -3.10 10.97
N LEU A 60 5.30 -2.00 10.33
CA LEU A 60 6.53 -1.28 10.66
C LEU A 60 6.53 -0.83 12.12
N TYR A 61 5.43 -0.22 12.59
CA TYR A 61 5.28 0.24 13.96
C TYR A 61 5.39 -0.92 14.96
N TYR A 62 4.71 -2.04 14.72
CA TYR A 62 4.72 -3.19 15.62
C TYR A 62 6.12 -3.81 15.72
N VAL A 63 6.81 -3.98 14.60
CA VAL A 63 8.15 -4.58 14.61
C VAL A 63 9.18 -3.64 15.19
N GLU A 64 9.11 -2.34 14.90
CA GLU A 64 10.05 -1.38 15.49
C GLU A 64 9.80 -1.19 16.99
N ARG A 65 8.54 -1.24 17.44
CA ARG A 65 8.21 -1.26 18.88
C ARG A 65 8.77 -2.50 19.58
N ARG A 66 8.71 -3.67 18.96
CA ARG A 66 9.29 -4.90 19.51
C ARG A 66 10.82 -4.80 19.60
N SER A 67 11.47 -4.31 18.55
CA SER A 67 12.92 -4.14 18.52
C SER A 67 13.48 -3.13 19.54
N ARG A 68 12.67 -2.21 20.07
CA ARG A 68 13.08 -1.26 21.13
C ARG A 68 12.87 -1.80 22.54
N ARG A 69 12.09 -2.88 22.70
CA ARG A 69 11.78 -3.50 24.00
C ARG A 69 12.72 -4.65 24.38
N GLU A 70 13.41 -5.20 23.39
CA GLU A 70 14.51 -6.16 23.53
C GLU A 70 15.83 -5.40 23.62
#